data_AF-A0A4Y8AGM4-F1
#
_entry.id   AF-A0A4Y8AGM4-F1
#
_cell.length_a   1.000
_cell.length_b   1.000
_cell.length_c   1.000
_cell.angle_alpha   90.00
_cell.angle_beta   90.00
_cell.angle_gamma   90.00
#
_symmetry.space_group_name_H-M   'P 1'
#
loop_
_entity.id
_entity.type
_entity.pdbx_description
1 polymer ?
#
loop_
_entity_poly.entity_id
_entity_poly.type
_entity_poly.pdbx_seq_one_letter_code
_entity_poly.pdbx_strand_id
1 'polypeptide(L)' 'MQNSTENANSVSHYKFLVLTVVIGLVGVYLRFVEFPHATLISNLILLVASGLCLKAVFGILK' A
#
# COMPACT_ATOMS: atom_id res chain seq x y z
N MET A 1 26.68 10.41 6.93
CA MET A 1 25.34 10.66 6.36
C MET A 1 25.16 9.63 5.25
N GLN A 2 24.24 8.68 5.43
CA GLN A 2 23.89 7.76 4.36
C GLN A 2 23.29 8.61 3.22
N ASN A 3 23.82 8.49 2.01
CA ASN A 3 23.34 9.30 0.89
C ASN A 3 21.84 9.00 0.69
N SER A 4 20.98 10.01 0.77
CA SER A 4 19.53 9.87 0.57
C SER A 4 19.20 9.16 -0.76
N THR A 5 20.05 9.35 -1.78
CA THR A 5 19.99 8.64 -3.06
C THR A 5 20.17 7.13 -2.96
N GLU A 6 21.01 6.66 -2.04
CA GLU A 6 21.30 5.24 -1.83
C GLU A 6 20.15 4.54 -1.08
N ASN A 7 19.51 5.23 -0.13
CA ASN A 7 18.32 4.73 0.54
C ASN A 7 17.12 4.66 -0.41
N ALA A 8 16.87 5.70 -1.21
CA ALA A 8 15.78 5.74 -2.18
C ALA A 8 15.90 4.63 -3.24
N ASN A 9 17.13 4.23 -3.60
CA ASN A 9 17.37 3.18 -4.58
C ASN A 9 17.29 1.75 -4.00
N SER A 10 16.89 1.59 -2.73
CA SER A 10 16.79 0.26 -2.14
C SER A 10 15.60 -0.51 -2.72
N VAL A 11 15.86 -1.70 -3.25
CA VAL A 11 14.85 -2.61 -3.82
C VAL A 11 13.76 -2.97 -2.79
N SER A 12 14.09 -2.96 -1.50
CA SER A 12 13.15 -3.25 -0.42
C SER A 12 11.98 -2.28 -0.39
N HIS A 13 12.21 -0.99 -0.65
CA HIS A 13 11.14 0.00 -0.67
C HIS A 13 10.15 -0.25 -1.80
N TYR A 14 10.65 -0.55 -3.00
CA TYR A 14 9.79 -0.85 -4.15
C TYR A 14 8.99 -2.14 -3.96
N LYS A 15 9.59 -3.18 -3.39
CA LYS A 15 8.86 -4.42 -3.04
C LYS A 15 7.73 -4.14 -2.04
N PHE A 16 8.01 -3.34 -1.01
CA PHE A 16 7.00 -2.96 -0.03
C PHE A 16 5.89 -2.11 -0.65
N LEU A 17 6.24 -1.12 -1.48
CA LEU A 17 5.28 -0.30 -2.21
C LEU A 17 4.37 -1.16 -3.10
N VAL A 18 4.93 -2.06 -3.91
CA VAL A 18 4.16 -2.98 -4.76
C VAL A 18 3.21 -3.83 -3.93
N LEU A 19 3.66 -4.40 -2.81
CA LEU A 19 2.80 -5.18 -1.91
C LEU A 19 1.60 -4.35 -1.42
N THR A 20 1.82 -3.11 -0.99
CA THR A 20 0.74 -2.24 -0.52
C THR A 20 -0.24 -1.84 -1.62
N VAL A 21 0.24 -1.64 -2.85
CA VAL A 21 -0.60 -1.39 -4.02
C VAL A 21 -1.47 -2.61 -4.33
N VAL A 22 -0.90 -3.81 -4.32
CA VAL A 22 -1.66 -5.06 -4.56
C VAL A 22 -2.75 -5.23 -3.51
N ILE A 23 -2.47 -5.00 -2.22
CA ILE A 23 -3.48 -5.05 -1.15
C ILE A 23 -4.59 -4.02 -1.40
N GLY A 24 -4.24 -2.80 -1.83
CA GLY A 24 -5.23 -1.78 -2.19
C GLY A 24 -6.12 -2.20 -3.35
N LEU A 25 -5.54 -2.81 -4.40
CA LEU A 25 -6.29 -3.35 -5.53
C LEU A 25 -7.24 -4.48 -5.09
N VAL A 26 -6.83 -5.36 -4.18
CA VAL A 26 -7.72 -6.38 -3.61
C VAL A 26 -8.94 -5.74 -2.94
N GLY A 27 -8.74 -4.67 -2.15
CA GLY A 27 -9.85 -3.92 -1.57
C GLY A 27 -10.78 -3.29 -2.62
N VAL A 28 -10.22 -2.77 -3.72
CA VAL A 28 -11.01 -2.22 -4.84
C VAL A 28 -11.83 -3.31 -5.53
N TYR A 29 -11.25 -4.48 -5.82
CA TYR A 29 -11.95 -5.57 -6.47
C TYR A 29 -13.00 -6.22 -5.58
N LEU A 30 -12.74 -6.37 -4.27
CA LEU A 30 -13.71 -6.87 -3.29
C LEU A 30 -15.00 -6.05 -3.26
N ARG A 31 -14.96 -4.77 -3.64
CA ARG A 31 -16.13 -3.89 -3.70
C ARG A 31 -17.16 -4.35 -4.74
N PHE A 32 -16.75 -5.16 -5.71
CA PHE A 32 -17.62 -5.68 -6.76
C PHE A 32 -18.09 -7.12 -6.49
N VAL A 33 -17.72 -7.70 -5.35
CA VAL A 33 -18.16 -9.05 -4.97
C VAL A 33 -19.44 -8.95 -4.14
N GLU A 34 -20.42 -9.79 -4.43
CA GLU A 34 -21.69 -9.82 -3.72
C GLU A 34 -21.59 -10.69 -2.45
N PHE A 35 -21.35 -10.04 -1.30
CA PHE A 35 -21.44 -10.69 0.00
C PHE A 35 -21.78 -9.67 1.12
N PRO A 36 -22.31 -10.13 2.26
CA PRO A 36 -22.60 -9.24 3.38
C PRO A 36 -21.36 -8.45 3.81
N HIS A 37 -21.54 -7.15 4.03
CA HIS A 37 -20.45 -6.24 4.45
C HIS A 37 -19.33 -6.02 3.42
N ALA A 38 -19.48 -6.43 2.15
CA ALA A 38 -18.48 -6.21 1.10
C ALA A 38 -17.99 -4.75 1.03
N THR A 39 -18.92 -3.79 1.07
CA THR A 39 -18.59 -2.35 1.07
C THR A 39 -17.74 -1.94 2.27
N LEU A 40 -18.10 -2.40 3.48
CA LEU A 40 -17.38 -2.06 4.71
C LEU A 40 -15.97 -2.64 4.68
N ILE A 41 -15.84 -3.93 4.38
CA ILE A 41 -14.56 -4.63 4.34
C ILE A 41 -13.64 -4.04 3.27
N SER A 42 -14.18 -3.77 2.08
CA SER A 42 -13.43 -3.13 0.98
C SER A 42 -12.89 -1.76 1.36
N ASN A 43 -13.71 -0.94 2.03
CA ASN A 43 -13.29 0.38 2.50
C ASN A 43 -12.22 0.29 3.59
N LEU A 44 -12.32 -0.66 4.53
CA LEU A 44 -11.31 -0.89 5.56
C LEU A 44 -9.97 -1.33 4.96
N ILE A 45 -9.99 -2.26 4.00
CA ILE A 45 -8.79 -2.71 3.29
C ILE A 45 -8.16 -1.51 2.56
N LEU A 46 -8.96 -0.72 1.84
CA LEU A 46 -8.47 0.45 1.12
C LEU A 46 -7.86 1.51 2.06
N LEU A 47 -8.49 1.76 3.22
CA LEU A 47 -7.99 2.69 4.23
C LEU A 47 -6.62 2.24 4.76
N VAL A 48 -6.50 0.97 5.16
CA VAL A 48 -5.24 0.41 5.68
C VAL A 48 -4.16 0.38 4.60
N ALA A 49 -4.49 -0.06 3.39
CA ALA A 49 -3.55 -0.09 2.26
C ALA A 49 -3.03 1.31 1.92
N SER A 50 -3.90 2.33 1.95
CA SER A 50 -3.51 3.72 1.73
C SER A 50 -2.52 4.21 2.80
N GLY A 51 -2.78 3.90 4.08
CA GLY A 51 -1.86 4.23 5.17
C GLY A 51 -0.49 3.55 5.03
N LEU A 52 -0.47 2.27 4.65
CA LEU A 52 0.77 1.53 4.40
C LEU A 52 1.54 2.05 3.18
N CYS A 53 0.83 2.42 2.11
CA CYS A 53 1.42 3.02 0.91
C CYS A 53 2.06 4.37 1.23
N LEU A 54 1.39 5.23 2.01
CA LEU A 54 1.97 6.49 2.48
C LEU A 54 3.22 6.24 3.33
N LYS A 55 3.20 5.25 4.23
CA LYS A 55 4.38 4.85 5.00
C LYS A 55 5.53 4.37 4.09
N ALA A 56 5.24 3.64 3.02
CA ALA A 56 6.23 3.21 2.03
C ALA A 56 6.87 4.42 1.34
N VAL A 57 6.05 5.37 0.87
CA VAL A 57 6.50 6.60 0.20
C VAL A 57 7.36 7.44 1.13
N PHE A 58 6.93 7.68 2.37
CA PHE A 58 7.74 8.42 3.34
C PHE A 58 9.03 7.69 3.74
N GLY A 59 9.07 6.36 3.64
CA GLY A 59 10.29 5.58 3.81
C GLY A 59 11.32 5.78 2.68
N ILE A 60 10.85 5.98 1.45
CA ILE A 60 11.70 6.27 0.28
C ILE A 60 12.26 7.69 0.34
N LEU A 61 11.44 8.66 0.80
CA LEU A 61 11.80 10.07 0.85
C LEU A 61 12.74 10.45 2.00
N LYS A 62 12.98 9.52 2.93
CA LYS A 62 13.83 9.73 4.11
C LYS A 62 15.28 9.37 3.82
#